data_AF-A0A8T6NEL0-F1
#
_entry.id   AF-A0A8T6NEL0-F1
#
_cell.length_a   1.000
_cell.length_b   1.000
_cell.length_c   1.000
_cell.angle_alpha   90.00
_cell.angle_beta   90.00
_cell.angle_gamma   90.00
#
_symmetry.space_group_name_H-M   'P 1'
#
loop_
_entity.id
_entity.type
_entity.pdbx_description
1 polymer ?
#
loop_
_entity_poly.entity_id
_entity_poly.type
_entity_poly.pdbx_seq_one_letter_code
_entity_poly.pdbx_strand_id
1 'polypeptide(L)' 'MGSADPLTVLQESLRGAPIIWKGEYPYFIHPISDGIPRMDPDVLRATRDLIVSSVDWSQVDLIVSVEAMGLPLL' A
#
# COMPACT_ATOMS: atom_id res chain seq x y z
N MET A 1 -22.88 6.86 -0.01
CA MET A 1 -22.43 5.47 0.25
C MET A 1 -21.17 5.60 1.09
N GLY A 2 -21.20 5.16 2.35
CA GLY A 2 -20.03 5.26 3.22
C GLY A 2 -18.87 4.52 2.59
N SER A 3 -17.72 5.17 2.42
CA SER A 3 -16.51 4.53 1.94
C SER A 3 -16.21 3.33 2.84
N ALA A 4 -15.86 2.18 2.23
CA ALA A 4 -15.45 1.00 2.98
C ALA A 4 -14.29 1.34 3.93
N ASP A 5 -14.23 0.63 5.05
CA ASP A 5 -13.15 0.76 6.04
C ASP A 5 -11.77 0.61 5.34
N PRO A 6 -10.83 1.56 5.50
CA PRO A 6 -9.53 1.51 4.83
C PRO A 6 -8.75 0.21 5.04
N LEU A 7 -8.80 -0.36 6.25
CA LEU A 7 -8.14 -1.62 6.54
C LEU A 7 -8.74 -2.76 5.72
N THR A 8 -10.07 -2.80 5.63
CA THR A 8 -10.78 -3.78 4.80
C THR A 8 -10.39 -3.65 3.32
N VAL A 9 -10.32 -2.43 2.77
CA VAL A 9 -9.91 -2.19 1.38
C VAL A 9 -8.51 -2.74 1.10
N LEU A 10 -7.54 -2.45 1.98
CA LEU A 10 -6.16 -2.92 1.83
C LEU A 10 -6.03 -4.44 2.01
N GLN A 11 -6.81 -5.04 2.93
CA GLN A 11 -6.79 -6.49 3.12
C GLN A 11 -7.35 -7.23 1.91
N GLU A 12 -8.45 -6.74 1.33
CA GLU A 12 -9.03 -7.34 0.12
C GLU A 12 -8.10 -7.21 -1.08
N SER A 13 -7.40 -6.08 -1.23
CA SER A 13 -6.43 -5.92 -2.32
C SER A 13 -5.26 -6.90 -2.21
N LEU A 14 -4.81 -7.20 -1.00
CA LEU A 14 -3.78 -8.22 -0.73
C LEU A 14 -4.29 -9.65 -0.96
N ARG A 15 -5.52 -9.98 -0.54
CA ARG A 15 -6.12 -11.31 -0.78
C ARG A 15 -6.27 -11.64 -2.27
N GLY A 16 -6.49 -10.61 -3.10
CA GLY A 16 -6.57 -10.75 -4.56
C GLY A 16 -5.22 -10.70 -5.28
N ALA A 17 -4.11 -10.51 -4.57
CA ALA A 17 -2.79 -10.34 -5.20
C ALA A 17 -2.29 -11.65 -5.83
N PRO A 18 -1.78 -11.63 -7.08
CA PRO A 18 -1.18 -12.81 -7.69
C PRO A 18 0.08 -13.22 -6.95
N ILE A 19 0.29 -14.53 -6.80
CA ILE A 19 1.48 -15.12 -6.18
C ILE A 19 2.29 -15.82 -7.27
N ILE A 20 3.58 -15.50 -7.35
CA ILE A 20 4.55 -16.13 -8.23
C ILE A 20 5.67 -16.80 -7.42
N TRP A 21 6.44 -17.68 -8.04
CA TRP A 21 7.69 -18.16 -7.45
C TRP A 21 8.82 -17.23 -7.82
N LYS A 22 9.50 -16.67 -6.82
CA LYS A 22 10.73 -15.89 -7.01
C LYS A 22 11.90 -16.71 -6.45
N GLY A 23 12.54 -17.48 -7.33
CA GLY A 23 13.53 -18.46 -6.93
C GLY A 23 12.87 -19.54 -6.06
N GLU A 24 13.29 -19.64 -4.80
CA GLU A 24 12.85 -20.70 -3.88
C GLU A 24 11.69 -20.29 -2.96
N TYR A 25 11.07 -19.11 -3.15
CA TYR A 25 10.00 -18.65 -2.28
C TYR A 25 8.80 -18.06 -3.03
N PRO A 26 7.57 -18.19 -2.50
CA PRO A 26 6.40 -17.54 -3.05
C PRO A 26 6.45 -16.03 -2.76
N TYR A 27 6.19 -15.23 -3.79
CA TYR A 27 6.18 -13.77 -3.75
C TYR A 27 4.85 -13.27 -4.28
N PHE A 28 4.12 -12.47 -3.50
CA PHE A 28 2.95 -11.77 -3.98
C PHE A 28 3.38 -10.54 -4.78
N ILE A 29 2.69 -10.26 -5.88
CA ILE A 29 2.88 -9.02 -6.64
C ILE A 29 1.70 -8.10 -6.30
N HIS A 30 1.98 -6.94 -5.72
CA HIS A 30 0.94 -6.00 -5.32
C HIS A 30 1.29 -4.58 -5.77
N PRO A 31 0.34 -3.78 -6.28
CA PRO A 31 0.61 -2.46 -6.83
C PRO A 31 1.32 -1.50 -5.85
N ILE A 32 1.05 -1.60 -4.54
CA ILE A 32 1.68 -0.76 -3.50
C ILE A 32 3.16 -1.07 -3.32
N SER A 33 3.55 -2.35 -3.43
CA SER A 33 4.96 -2.73 -3.39
C SER A 33 5.56 -2.58 -4.77
N ASP A 34 5.08 -3.31 -5.76
CA ASP A 34 5.83 -3.57 -6.98
C ASP A 34 5.56 -2.56 -8.11
N GLY A 35 4.62 -1.63 -7.92
CA GLY A 35 4.15 -0.71 -8.96
C GLY A 35 3.38 -1.40 -10.10
N ILE A 36 3.20 -2.71 -10.01
CA ILE A 36 2.45 -3.56 -10.92
C ILE A 36 1.57 -4.54 -10.12
N PRO A 37 0.40 -4.95 -10.66
CA PRO A 37 -0.32 -4.36 -11.80
C PRO A 37 -0.71 -2.89 -11.54
N ARG A 38 -1.43 -2.25 -12.46
CA ARG A 38 -1.80 -0.82 -12.33
C ARG A 38 -2.43 -0.54 -10.96
N MET A 39 -1.96 0.53 -10.30
CA MET A 39 -2.46 0.97 -9.01
C MET A 39 -3.96 1.29 -9.04
N ASP A 40 -4.69 0.75 -8.07
CA ASP A 40 -6.06 1.15 -7.76
C ASP A 40 -6.04 2.38 -6.83
N PRO A 41 -6.67 3.51 -7.22
CA PRO A 41 -6.65 4.73 -6.42
C PRO A 41 -7.35 4.59 -5.05
N ASP A 42 -8.32 3.67 -4.88
CA ASP A 42 -8.97 3.44 -3.60
C ASP A 42 -8.06 2.69 -2.63
N VAL A 43 -7.28 1.72 -3.13
CA VAL A 43 -6.26 1.02 -2.34
C VAL A 43 -5.16 1.97 -1.91
N LEU A 44 -4.72 2.87 -2.80
CA LEU A 44 -3.71 3.88 -2.47
C LEU A 44 -4.21 4.85 -1.40
N ARG A 45 -5.45 5.34 -1.52
CA ARG A 45 -6.08 6.20 -0.51
C ARG A 45 -6.20 5.49 0.83
N ALA A 46 -6.69 4.26 0.84
CA ALA A 46 -6.82 3.47 2.06
C ALA A 46 -5.46 3.27 2.75
N THR A 47 -4.42 2.94 1.98
CA THR A 47 -3.05 2.79 2.50
C THR A 47 -2.55 4.09 3.13
N ARG A 48 -2.70 5.23 2.44
CA ARG A 48 -2.31 6.54 2.96
C ARG A 48 -3.09 6.92 4.21
N ASP A 49 -4.40 6.70 4.25
CA ASP A 49 -5.24 7.04 5.41
C ASP A 49 -4.84 6.22 6.65
N LEU A 50 -4.52 4.93 6.45
CA LEU A 50 -3.98 4.06 7.50
C LEU A 50 -2.61 4.55 8.01
N ILE A 51 -1.69 4.93 7.12
CA ILE A 51 -0.39 5.49 7.51
C ILE A 51 -0.59 6.79 8.30
N VAL A 52 -1.39 7.73 7.78
CA VAL A 52 -1.64 9.03 8.41
C VAL A 52 -2.28 8.89 9.78
N SER A 53 -3.24 7.98 9.94
CA SER A 53 -3.89 7.73 11.24
C SER A 53 -3.00 6.99 12.25
N SER A 54 -1.93 6.32 11.79
CA SER A 54 -1.05 5.52 12.65
C SER A 54 0.19 6.28 13.15
N VAL A 55 0.37 7.53 12.74
CA VAL A 55 1.56 8.34 13.02
C VAL A 55 1.21 9.55 13.89
N ASP A 56 2.00 9.79 14.94
CA ASP A 56 1.98 11.06 15.67
C ASP A 56 2.82 12.10 14.90
N TRP A 57 2.15 12.86 14.04
CA TRP A 57 2.77 13.87 13.19
C TRP A 57 3.40 15.04 13.95
N SER A 58 3.07 15.24 15.24
CA SER A 58 3.68 16.30 16.05
C SER A 58 5.16 16.04 16.34
N GLN A 59 5.62 14.80 16.15
CA GLN A 59 6.99 14.34 16.41
C GLN A 59 7.75 14.00 15.11
N VAL A 60 7.25 14.42 13.94
CA VAL A 60 7.83 14.08 12.63
C VAL A 60 8.32 15.33 11.92
N ASP A 61 9.64 15.46 11.76
CA ASP A 61 10.28 16.56 11.02
C ASP A 61 10.57 16.22 9.55
N LEU A 62 10.67 14.93 9.21
CA LEU A 62 11.06 14.46 7.88
C LEU A 62 10.33 13.17 7.51
N ILE A 63 9.82 13.11 6.28
CA ILE A 63 9.32 11.88 5.66
C ILE A 63 10.40 11.39 4.69
N VAL A 64 10.93 10.18 4.93
CA VAL A 64 11.92 9.54 4.07
C VAL A 64 11.27 8.33 3.39
N SER A 65 11.47 8.22 2.08
CA SER A 65 10.95 7.10 1.29
C SER A 65 11.96 6.68 0.23
N VAL A 66 11.77 5.48 -0.33
CA VAL A 66 12.68 4.90 -1.33
C VAL A 66 12.03 4.93 -2.71
N GLU A 67 12.79 5.39 -3.70
CA GLU A 67 12.35 5.35 -5.09
C GLU A 67 12.37 3.91 -5.64
N ALA A 68 11.43 3.49 -6.49
CA ALA A 68 10.24 4.20 -6.98
C ALA A 68 8.96 3.88 -6.19
N MET A 69 8.99 2.80 -5.42
CA MET A 69 7.82 2.19 -4.75
C MET A 69 7.20 3.12 -3.71
N GLY A 70 8.01 3.98 -3.10
CA GLY A 70 7.57 4.95 -2.11
C GLY A 70 6.94 6.22 -2.67
N LEU A 71 7.15 6.52 -3.95
CA LEU A 71 6.68 7.76 -4.58
C LEU A 71 5.16 7.94 -4.57
N PRO A 72 4.32 6.91 -4.80
CA PRO A 72 2.87 7.08 -4.77
C PRO A 72 2.30 7.42 -3.39
N LEU A 73 3.07 7.20 -2.32
CA LEU A 73 2.67 7.43 -0.93
C LEU A 73 3.11 8.79 -0.39
N LEU A 74 4.01 9.48 -1.10
CA LEU A 74 4.42 10.87 -0.83
C LEU A 74 3.45 11.84 -1.51
#